data_AF-A0A7V5BPE8-F1
#
_entry.id   AF-A0A7V5BPE8-F1
#
_cell.length_a   1.000
_cell.length_b   1.000
_cell.length_c   1.000
_cell.angle_alpha   90.00
_cell.angle_beta   90.00
_cell.angle_gamma   90.00
#
_symmetry.space_group_name_H-M   'P 1'
#
loop_
_entity.id
_entity.type
_entity.pdbx_description
1 polymer ?
#
loop_
_entity_poly.entity_id
_entity_poly.type
_entity_poly.pdbx_seq_one_letter_code
_entity_poly.pdbx_strand_id
1 'polypeptide(L)' 'MPTISMFYGIIVRMYYAPSEHPPPHIHVYYQDYRATFRIDTLEWMEGT' A
#
# COMPACT_ATOMS: atom_id res chain seq x y z
N MET A 1 -7.77 4.55 -4.58
CA MET A 1 -6.64 3.66 -4.93
C MET A 1 -7.14 2.40 -5.62
N PRO A 2 -6.77 2.16 -6.88
CA PRO A 2 -6.95 0.87 -7.55
C PRO A 2 -6.33 -0.31 -6.77
N THR A 3 -6.98 -1.48 -6.83
CA THR A 3 -6.38 -2.75 -6.42
C THR A 3 -5.49 -3.25 -7.54
N ILE A 4 -4.21 -3.45 -7.25
CA ILE A 4 -3.19 -3.86 -8.23
C ILE A 4 -2.80 -5.33 -8.09
N SER A 5 -3.10 -5.96 -6.95
CA SER A 5 -2.90 -7.39 -6.71
C SER A 5 -3.80 -7.88 -5.59
N MET A 6 -4.17 -9.16 -5.62
CA MET A 6 -4.96 -9.81 -4.58
C MET A 6 -4.63 -11.30 -4.50
N PHE A 7 -4.30 -11.79 -3.30
CA PHE A 7 -3.97 -13.21 -3.07
C PHE A 7 -4.17 -13.58 -1.60
N TYR A 8 -4.67 -14.79 -1.30
CA TYR A 8 -4.87 -15.29 0.07
C TYR A 8 -5.58 -14.32 1.04
N GLY A 9 -6.50 -13.48 0.54
CA GLY A 9 -7.18 -12.45 1.34
C GLY A 9 -6.39 -11.17 1.57
N ILE A 10 -5.16 -11.08 1.05
CA ILE A 10 -4.34 -9.87 1.02
C ILE A 10 -4.74 -9.02 -0.18
N ILE A 11 -5.04 -7.75 0.06
CA ILE A 11 -5.40 -6.77 -0.98
C ILE A 11 -4.30 -5.71 -1.05
N VAL A 12 -3.63 -5.61 -2.20
CA VAL A 12 -2.59 -4.59 -2.45
C VAL A 12 -3.16 -3.49 -3.33
N ARG A 13 -3.07 -2.24 -2.86
CA ARG A 13 -3.62 -1.06 -3.52
C ARG A 13 -2.53 0.00 -3.66
N MET A 14 -2.62 0.78 -4.73
CA MET A 14 -1.71 1.91 -4.96
C MET A 14 -2.49 3.06 -5.58
N TYR A 15 -2.16 4.30 -5.21
CA TYR A 15 -2.59 5.48 -5.92
C TYR A 15 -1.36 6.24 -6.40
N TYR A 16 -1.17 6.25 -7.72
CA TYR A 16 -0.03 6.89 -8.33
C TYR A 16 -0.40 8.31 -8.77
N ALA A 17 -0.12 9.28 -7.91
CA ALA A 17 -0.26 10.70 -8.20
C ALA A 17 0.98 11.45 -7.67
N PRO A 18 2.11 11.47 -8.43
CA PRO A 18 3.40 11.96 -7.93
C PRO A 18 3.39 13.39 -7.37
N SER A 19 2.52 14.27 -7.87
CA SER A 19 2.39 15.65 -7.41
C SER A 19 1.49 15.81 -6.17
N GLU A 20 0.63 14.84 -5.87
CA GLU A 20 -0.41 14.96 -4.84
C GLU A 20 -0.19 13.98 -3.68
N HIS A 21 0.50 12.87 -3.94
CA HIS A 21 0.65 11.75 -3.00
C HIS A 21 2.09 11.20 -2.92
N PRO A 22 3.08 12.05 -2.60
CA PRO A 22 4.43 11.59 -2.29
C PRO A 22 4.54 11.08 -0.83
N PRO A 23 5.46 10.16 -0.54
CA PRO A 23 6.29 9.38 -1.47
C PRO A 23 5.48 8.24 -2.12
N PRO A 24 5.96 7.62 -3.21
CA PRO A 24 5.33 6.41 -3.75
C PRO A 24 5.27 5.28 -2.71
N HIS A 25 4.06 4.80 -2.42
CA HIS A 25 3.83 3.70 -1.48
C HIS A 25 2.67 2.80 -1.92
N ILE A 26 2.64 1.59 -1.36
CA ILE A 26 1.51 0.67 -1.46
C ILE A 26 0.79 0.57 -0.14
N HIS A 27 -0.50 0.26 -0.21
CA HIS A 27 -1.31 -0.11 0.95
C HIS A 27 -1.66 -1.58 0.84
N VAL A 28 -1.45 -2.30 1.93
CA VAL A 28 -1.71 -3.72 2.08
C VAL A 28 -2.77 -3.89 3.14
N TYR A 29 -3.82 -4.65 2.83
CA TYR A 29 -4.91 -4.94 3.75
C TYR A 29 -5.06 -6.44 3.91
N TYR A 30 -5.27 -6.89 5.14
CA TYR A 30 -5.59 -8.28 5.47
C TYR A 30 -6.48 -8.32 6.71
N GLN A 31 -7.73 -8.77 6.56
CA GLN A 31 -8.74 -8.70 7.62
C GLN A 31 -8.81 -7.28 8.21
N ASP A 32 -8.64 -7.14 9.53
CA ASP A 32 -8.65 -5.85 10.23
C ASP A 32 -7.28 -5.15 10.22
N TYR A 33 -6.25 -5.79 9.66
CA TYR A 33 -4.89 -5.25 9.57
C TYR A 33 -4.70 -4.45 8.30
N ARG A 34 -3.94 -3.36 8.43
CA ARG A 34 -3.45 -2.55 7.31
C ARG A 34 -1.99 -2.20 7.51
N ALA A 35 -1.26 -2.09 6.40
CA ALA A 35 0.10 -1.59 6.41
C ALA A 35 0.38 -0.75 5.16
N THR A 36 1.20 0.28 5.31
CA THR A 36 1.68 1.12 4.22
C THR A 36 3.19 0.93 4.08
N PHE A 37 3.67 0.67 2.86
CA PHE A 37 5.09 0.43 2.58
C PHE A 37 5.61 1.33 1.46
N ARG A 38 6.81 1.87 1.65
CA ARG A 38 7.53 2.59 0.60
C ARG A 38 7.83 1.67 -0.59
N ILE A 39 7.63 2.15 -1.81
CA ILE A 39 7.89 1.33 -3.01
C ILE A 39 9.39 1.17 -3.27
N ASP A 40 10.19 2.19 -2.96
CA ASP A 40 11.63 2.20 -3.23
C ASP A 40 12.46 1.43 -2.19
N THR A 41 12.07 1.51 -0.90
CA THR A 41 12.83 0.89 0.20
C THR A 41 12.13 -0.31 0.83
N LEU A 42 10.84 -0.52 0.56
CA LEU A 42 9.98 -1.47 1.27
C LEU A 42 9.91 -1.23 2.79
N GLU A 43 10.35 -0.05 3.26
CA GLU A 43 10.22 0.31 4.66
C GLU A 43 8.75 0.45 5.04
N TRP A 44 8.43 -0.09 6.22
CA TRP A 44 7.13 0.08 6.83
C TRP A 44 6.95 1.52 7.29
N MET A 45 5.86 2.15 6.84
CA MET A 45 5.54 3.53 7.17
C MET A 45 4.55 3.61 8.34
N GLU A 46 3.50 2.79 8.29
CA GLU A 46 2.40 2.79 9.26
C GLU A 46 1.57 1.51 9.17
N GLY A 47 0.84 1.19 10.24
CA GLY A 47 -0.07 0.04 10.29
C GLY A 47 -0.82 -0.07 11.61
N THR A 48 -1.77 -1.00 11.65
CA THR A 48 -2.56 -1.39 12.83
C THR A 48 -2.34 -2.86 13.11
#